data_AF-A0A520WYR6-F1
#
_entry.id   AF-A0A520WYR6-F1
#
_cell.length_a   1.000
_cell.length_b   1.000
_cell.length_c   1.000
_cell.angle_alpha   90.00
_cell.angle_beta   90.00
_cell.angle_gamma   90.00
#
_symmetry.space_group_name_H-M   'P 1'
#
loop_
_entity.id
_entity.type
_entity.pdbx_description
1 polymer ?
#
loop_
_entity_poly.entity_id
_entity_poly.type
_entity_poly.pdbx_seq_one_letter_code
_entity_poly.pdbx_strand_id
1 'polypeptide(L)'
;MSGYSALMARYWRIIGVWTAETSAFIDDIDYYGPVKILHVETGRHFLGGPQQVIYLINALRERGHDSILVCPPDSGIDTVAREHGIRVQNLFCAGDLDLPFAYRLSQFLKEQQPDLVHC
;
A
#
# COMPACT_ATOMS: atom_id res chain seq x y z
N MET A 1 -8.18 16.31 -24.01
CA MET A 1 -6.73 16.61 -23.92
C MET A 1 -6.08 15.44 -23.19
N SER A 2 -5.66 14.46 -23.98
CA SER A 2 -5.29 13.10 -23.61
C SER A 2 -3.84 12.92 -24.06
N GLY A 3 -2.90 12.98 -23.13
CA GLY A 3 -1.48 12.90 -23.44
C GLY A 3 -0.59 12.57 -22.23
N TYR A 4 -1.02 12.95 -21.03
CA TYR A 4 -0.29 12.63 -19.80
C TYR A 4 -0.42 11.17 -19.35
N SER A 5 -1.59 10.54 -19.52
CA SER A 5 -1.85 9.15 -19.10
C SER A 5 -1.02 8.11 -19.88
N ALA A 6 -0.83 8.32 -21.18
CA ALA A 6 -0.04 7.40 -22.01
C ALA A 6 1.48 7.53 -21.79
N LEU A 7 1.97 8.73 -21.41
CA LEU A 7 3.38 8.95 -21.13
C LEU A 7 3.80 8.32 -19.78
N MET A 8 2.91 8.32 -18.79
CA MET A 8 3.11 7.63 -17.50
C MET A 8 3.10 6.11 -17.66
N ALA A 9 2.19 5.56 -18.47
CA ALA A 9 2.16 4.13 -18.80
C ALA A 9 3.43 3.65 -19.52
N ARG A 10 4.11 4.54 -20.26
CA ARG A 10 5.35 4.23 -21.00
C ARG A 10 6.62 4.34 -20.15
N TYR A 11 6.64 5.22 -19.16
CA TYR A 11 7.72 5.27 -18.15
C TYR A 11 7.68 4.05 -17.21
N TRP A 12 6.50 3.47 -16.99
CA TRP A 12 6.22 2.31 -16.12
C TRP A 12 6.91 1.00 -16.52
N ARG A 13 7.48 0.91 -17.73
CA ARG A 13 8.15 -0.28 -18.24
C ARG A 13 9.68 -0.28 -18.06
N ILE A 14 10.26 0.83 -17.56
CA ILE A 14 11.71 1.05 -17.52
C ILE A 14 12.32 0.85 -16.12
N ILE A 15 11.50 0.82 -15.05
CA ILE A 15 11.93 0.51 -13.69
C ILE A 15 11.25 -0.81 -13.27
N GLY A 16 11.94 -1.92 -13.50
CA GLY A 16 11.45 -3.30 -13.41
C GLY A 16 11.07 -3.77 -12.00
N VAL A 17 9.96 -3.26 -11.46
CA VAL A 17 9.35 -3.72 -10.21
C VAL A 17 7.82 -3.74 -10.30
N TRP A 18 7.28 -4.15 -11.46
CA TRP A 18 5.88 -4.61 -11.59
C TRP A 18 5.96 -6.08 -11.99
N THR A 19 5.77 -6.98 -11.03
CA THR A 19 5.74 -8.42 -11.33
C THR A 19 4.37 -8.76 -11.93
N ALA A 20 4.27 -9.88 -12.67
CA ALA A 20 2.97 -10.35 -13.17
C ALA A 20 1.94 -10.56 -12.03
N GLU A 21 2.44 -10.77 -10.81
CA GLU A 21 1.65 -10.98 -9.60
C GLU A 21 0.88 -9.73 -9.18
N THR A 22 1.47 -8.53 -9.29
CA THR A 22 0.78 -7.27 -8.95
C THR A 22 -0.37 -6.98 -9.91
N SER A 23 -0.21 -7.29 -11.20
CA SER A 23 -1.29 -7.16 -12.19
C SER A 23 -2.42 -8.14 -11.89
N ALA A 24 -2.08 -9.41 -11.69
CA ALA A 24 -3.05 -10.47 -11.45
C ALA A 24 -3.85 -10.22 -10.15
N PHE A 25 -3.19 -9.70 -9.12
CA PHE A 25 -3.83 -9.32 -7.88
C PHE A 25 -4.87 -8.21 -8.06
N ILE A 26 -4.54 -7.17 -8.82
CA ILE A 26 -5.47 -6.06 -9.08
C ILE A 26 -6.67 -6.57 -9.90
N ASP A 27 -6.42 -7.38 -10.92
CA ASP A 27 -7.49 -7.94 -11.77
C ASP A 27 -8.43 -8.86 -10.96
N ASP A 28 -7.89 -9.64 -10.01
CA ASP A 28 -8.68 -10.49 -9.11
C ASP A 28 -9.52 -9.67 -8.12
N ILE A 29 -8.97 -8.58 -7.59
CA ILE A 29 -9.70 -7.68 -6.68
C ILE A 29 -10.80 -6.90 -7.40
N ASP A 30 -10.56 -6.47 -8.65
CA ASP A 30 -11.55 -5.77 -9.47
C ASP A 30 -12.84 -6.60 -9.63
N TYR A 31 -12.75 -7.95 -9.59
CA TYR A 31 -13.91 -8.84 -9.63
C TYR A 31 -14.86 -8.66 -8.44
N TYR A 32 -14.34 -8.32 -7.26
CA TYR A 32 -15.13 -8.19 -6.02
C TYR A 32 -15.81 -6.82 -5.87
N GLY A 33 -15.57 -5.89 -6.79
CA GLY A 33 -16.05 -4.51 -6.69
C GLY A 33 -15.24 -3.68 -5.68
N PRO A 34 -15.77 -2.54 -5.21
CA PRO A 34 -15.07 -1.70 -4.24
C PRO A 34 -14.80 -2.48 -2.94
N VAL A 35 -13.53 -2.54 -2.54
CA VAL A 35 -13.06 -3.22 -1.32
C VAL A 35 -12.14 -2.31 -0.53
N LYS A 36 -11.96 -2.60 0.75
CA LYS A 36 -11.06 -1.91 1.66
C LYS A 36 -9.84 -2.76 1.96
N ILE A 37 -8.67 -2.30 1.52
CA ILE A 37 -7.39 -2.99 1.72
C ILE A 37 -6.57 -2.30 2.80
N LEU A 38 -5.98 -3.08 3.70
CA LEU A 38 -4.99 -2.60 4.65
C LEU A 38 -3.61 -3.12 4.25
N HIS A 39 -2.68 -2.21 4.00
CA HIS A 39 -1.29 -2.51 3.62
C HIS A 39 -0.39 -2.37 4.84
N VAL A 40 0.41 -3.37 5.18
CA VAL A 40 1.34 -3.33 6.31
C VAL A 40 2.76 -3.33 5.78
N GLU A 41 3.47 -2.19 5.93
CA GLU A 41 4.88 -2.08 5.55
C GLU A 41 5.71 -1.65 6.76
N THR A 42 6.57 -2.53 7.26
CA THR A 42 7.38 -2.28 8.47
C THR A 42 8.86 -1.98 8.19
N GLY A 43 9.27 -1.93 6.92
CA GLY A 43 10.61 -1.57 6.51
C GLY A 43 11.00 -0.15 6.90
N ARG A 44 12.23 0.02 7.40
CA ARG A 44 12.76 1.33 7.81
C ARG A 44 13.30 2.18 6.66
N HIS A 45 13.62 1.57 5.52
CA HIS A 45 14.25 2.25 4.38
C HIS A 45 13.28 2.32 3.21
N PHE A 46 13.14 3.51 2.61
CA PHE A 46 12.35 3.73 1.40
C PHE A 46 13.17 3.42 0.14
N LEU A 47 13.52 2.15 -0.07
CA LEU A 47 14.17 1.67 -1.29
C LEU A 47 13.61 0.28 -1.64
N GLY A 48 13.17 0.09 -2.89
CA GLY A 48 12.60 -1.18 -3.35
C GLY A 48 11.11 -1.35 -2.97
N GLY A 49 10.79 -2.40 -2.21
CA GLY A 49 9.43 -2.83 -1.86
C GLY A 49 8.48 -1.72 -1.40
N PRO A 50 8.88 -0.81 -0.49
CA PRO A 50 8.02 0.28 -0.01
C PRO A 50 7.53 1.24 -1.10
N GLN A 51 8.29 1.42 -2.18
CA GLN A 51 7.89 2.25 -3.31
C GLN A 51 6.78 1.57 -4.13
N GLN A 52 6.81 0.23 -4.23
CA GLN A 52 5.76 -0.54 -4.91
C GLN A 52 4.42 -0.44 -4.17
N VAL A 53 4.44 -0.40 -2.84
CA VAL A 53 3.22 -0.24 -2.03
C VAL A 53 2.51 1.07 -2.35
N ILE A 54 3.24 2.19 -2.47
CA ILE A 54 2.67 3.49 -2.86
C ILE A 54 2.03 3.41 -4.25
N TYR A 55 2.70 2.75 -5.19
CA TYR A 55 2.19 2.57 -6.54
C TYR A 55 0.93 1.70 -6.59
N LEU A 56 0.92 0.60 -5.84
CA LEU A 56 -0.24 -0.27 -5.72
C LEU A 56 -1.44 0.48 -5.13
N ILE A 57 -1.24 1.22 -4.03
CA ILE A 57 -2.31 1.99 -3.37
C ILE A 57 -2.92 3.02 -4.35
N ASN A 58 -2.08 3.74 -5.10
CA ASN A 58 -2.59 4.71 -6.08
C ASN A 58 -3.38 4.00 -7.20
N ALA A 59 -2.89 2.88 -7.72
CA ALA A 59 -3.57 2.13 -8.77
C ALA A 59 -4.92 1.53 -8.31
N LEU A 60 -5.00 1.08 -7.05
CA LEU A 60 -6.23 0.58 -6.42
C LEU A 60 -7.23 1.71 -6.17
N ARG A 61 -6.75 2.87 -5.71
CA ARG A 61 -7.56 4.08 -5.52
C ARG A 61 -8.18 4.55 -6.83
N GLU A 62 -7.41 4.57 -7.93
CA GLU A 62 -7.91 4.93 -9.25
C GLU A 62 -9.02 4.00 -9.75
N ARG A 63 -9.05 2.75 -9.26
CA ARG A 63 -10.08 1.75 -9.55
C ARG A 63 -11.27 1.78 -8.58
N GLY A 64 -11.23 2.65 -7.57
CA GLY A 64 -12.33 2.84 -6.62
C GLY A 64 -12.26 2.00 -5.35
N HIS A 65 -11.12 1.33 -5.09
CA HIS A 65 -10.89 0.65 -3.82
C HIS A 65 -10.38 1.63 -2.75
N ASP A 66 -10.71 1.34 -1.49
CA ASP A 66 -10.17 2.06 -0.34
C ASP A 66 -8.87 1.41 0.13
N SER A 67 -7.93 2.21 0.61
CA SER A 67 -6.63 1.73 1.08
C SER A 67 -6.15 2.50 2.30
N ILE A 68 -5.70 1.74 3.29
CA ILE A 68 -5.05 2.25 4.50
C ILE A 68 -3.64 1.68 4.55
N LEU A 69 -2.63 2.53 4.73
CA LEU A 69 -1.26 2.12 4.99
C LEU A 69 -0.98 2.08 6.50
N VAL A 70 -0.43 0.98 6.98
CA VAL A 70 0.17 0.84 8.31
C VAL A 70 1.69 0.81 8.15
N CYS A 71 2.39 1.76 8.77
CA CYS A 71 3.85 1.81 8.73
C CYS A 71 4.45 2.44 9.99
N PRO A 72 5.76 2.28 10.26
CA PRO A 72 6.43 2.98 11.35
C PRO A 72 6.31 4.50 11.18
N PRO A 73 6.15 5.26 12.29
CA PRO A 73 6.19 6.71 12.24
C PRO A 73 7.56 7.20 11.75
N ASP A 74 7.57 8.33 11.05
CA ASP A 74 8.79 9.00 10.56
C ASP A 74 9.64 8.13 9.62
N SER A 75 9.06 7.06 9.06
CA SER A 75 9.68 6.25 8.03
C SER A 75 9.60 6.96 6.67
N GLY A 76 10.46 6.56 5.73
CA GLY A 76 10.41 7.16 4.38
C GLY A 76 9.08 6.91 3.66
N ILE A 77 8.44 5.75 3.88
CA ILE A 77 7.11 5.48 3.29
C ILE A 77 6.00 6.29 3.95
N ASP A 78 6.06 6.58 5.26
CA ASP A 78 5.11 7.45 5.95
C ASP A 78 5.09 8.85 5.32
N THR A 79 6.28 9.42 5.11
CA THR A 79 6.44 10.74 4.48
C THR A 79 5.83 10.76 3.08
N VAL A 80 6.23 9.82 2.21
CA VAL A 80 5.75 9.75 0.82
C VAL A 80 4.25 9.46 0.77
N ALA A 81 3.74 8.56 1.61
CA ALA A 81 2.32 8.24 1.65
C ALA A 81 1.48 9.48 1.99
N ARG A 82 1.92 10.28 2.96
CA ARG A 82 1.24 11.52 3.33
C ARG A 82 1.27 12.55 2.21
N GLU A 83 2.38 12.69 1.50
CA GLU A 83 2.49 13.57 0.32
C GLU A 83 1.51 13.16 -0.80
N HIS A 84 1.26 11.86 -0.96
CA HIS A 84 0.27 11.30 -1.89
C HIS A 84 -1.18 11.31 -1.36
N GLY A 85 -1.41 11.89 -0.17
CA GLY A 85 -2.73 11.91 0.47
C GLY A 85 -3.26 10.50 0.80
N ILE A 86 -2.36 9.55 1.05
CA ILE A 86 -2.71 8.20 1.49
C ILE A 86 -3.07 8.23 2.97
N ARG A 87 -4.14 7.52 3.35
CA ARG A 87 -4.52 7.37 4.76
C ARG A 87 -3.49 6.49 5.45
N VAL A 88 -2.77 7.06 6.41
CA VAL A 88 -1.72 6.35 7.16
C VAL A 88 -2.13 6.16 8.62
N GLN A 89 -1.94 4.96 9.13
CA GLN A 89 -1.93 4.65 10.55
C GLN A 89 -0.51 4.26 10.97
N ASN A 90 0.13 5.11 11.77
CA ASN A 90 1.46 4.78 12.24
C ASN A 90 1.39 3.75 13.38
N LEU A 91 2.15 2.67 13.26
CA LEU A 91 2.36 1.69 14.33
C LEU A 91 3.85 1.35 14.39
N PHE A 92 4.46 1.53 15.56
CA PHE A 92 5.85 1.17 15.77
C PHE A 92 6.00 -0.37 15.84
N CYS A 93 6.99 -0.90 15.11
CA CYS A 93 7.41 -2.29 15.12
C CYS A 93 8.90 -2.38 15.48
N ALA A 94 9.22 -3.07 16.58
CA ALA A 94 10.58 -3.26 17.08
C ALA A 94 11.32 -4.46 16.43
N GLY A 95 10.61 -5.27 15.64
CA GLY A 95 11.13 -6.48 14.99
C GLY A 95 10.18 -7.67 15.14
N ASP A 96 10.63 -8.85 14.72
CA ASP A 96 9.78 -10.05 14.53
C ASP A 96 9.05 -10.54 15.80
N LEU A 97 9.58 -10.22 16.98
CA LEU A 97 9.03 -10.64 18.28
C LEU A 97 8.25 -9.53 19.00
N ASP A 98 7.87 -8.47 18.31
CA ASP A 98 7.09 -7.36 18.90
C ASP A 98 5.61 -7.75 19.10
N LEU A 99 5.34 -8.50 20.19
CA LEU A 99 3.98 -8.83 20.62
C LEU A 99 3.09 -7.59 20.83
N PRO A 100 3.58 -6.47 21.40
CA PRO A 100 2.83 -5.22 21.44
C PRO A 100 2.39 -4.71 20.06
N PHE A 101 3.25 -4.78 19.03
CA PHE A 101 2.87 -4.43 17.66
C PHE A 101 1.75 -5.33 17.16
N ALA A 102 1.88 -6.65 17.30
CA ALA A 102 0.85 -7.60 16.88
C ALA A 102 -0.50 -7.31 17.57
N TYR A 103 -0.48 -6.98 18.86
CA TYR A 103 -1.69 -6.59 19.59
C TYR A 103 -2.29 -5.29 19.04
N ARG A 104 -1.51 -4.22 18.88
CA ARG A 104 -1.98 -2.94 18.32
C ARG A 104 -2.54 -3.09 16.91
N LEU A 105 -1.86 -3.86 16.05
CA LEU A 105 -2.33 -4.18 14.71
C LEU A 105 -3.65 -4.96 14.77
N SER A 106 -3.79 -5.94 15.67
CA SER A 106 -5.03 -6.70 15.82
C SER A 106 -6.22 -5.84 16.25
N GLN A 107 -6.01 -4.83 17.11
CA GLN A 107 -7.07 -3.89 17.49
C GLN A 107 -7.46 -3.04 16.28
N PHE A 108 -6.47 -2.53 15.55
CA PHE A 108 -6.71 -1.72 14.38
C PHE A 108 -7.43 -2.48 13.26
N LEU A 109 -7.10 -3.75 13.03
CA LEU A 109 -7.80 -4.62 12.10
C LEU A 109 -9.27 -4.81 12.49
N LYS A 110 -9.56 -5.00 13.79
CA LYS A 110 -10.94 -5.11 14.30
C LYS A 110 -11.73 -3.83 14.13
N GLU A 111 -11.08 -2.68 14.33
CA GLU A 111 -11.73 -1.36 14.18
C GLU A 111 -11.98 -1.02 12.71
N GLN A 112 -11.02 -1.30 11.84
CA GLN A 112 -11.12 -0.93 10.42
C GLN A 112 -11.89 -1.95 9.59
N GLN A 113 -11.96 -3.22 10.02
CA GLN A 113 -12.58 -4.33 9.30
C GLN A 113 -12.25 -4.31 7.79
N PRO A 114 -10.95 -4.35 7.40
CA PRO A 114 -10.61 -4.42 5.98
C PRO A 114 -11.05 -5.77 5.40
N ASP A 115 -11.38 -5.77 4.11
CA ASP A 115 -11.70 -7.00 3.37
C ASP A 115 -10.44 -7.82 3.10
N LEU A 116 -9.30 -7.12 2.96
CA LEU A 116 -8.01 -7.73 2.67
C LEU A 116 -6.87 -7.06 3.43
N VAL A 117 -5.90 -7.87 3.84
CA VAL A 117 -4.62 -7.41 4.37
C VAL A 117 -3.50 -7.81 3.41
N HIS A 118 -2.68 -6.85 3.01
CA HIS A 118 -1.51 -7.04 2.16
C HIS A 118 -0.26 -6.67 2.97
N CYS A 119 0.74 -7.55 2.99
CA CYS A 119 1.97 -7.42 3.78
C CYS A 119 3.20 -7.50 2.86
#